data_AF-A0A1Y0IF18-F1
#
_entry.id   AF-A0A1Y0IF18-F1
#
_cell.length_a   1.000
_cell.length_b   1.000
_cell.length_c   1.000
_cell.angle_alpha   90.00
_cell.angle_beta   90.00
_cell.angle_gamma   90.00
#
_symmetry.space_group_name_H-M   'P 1'
#
loop_
_entity.id
_entity.type
_entity.pdbx_description
1 polymer ?
#
loop_
_entity_poly.entity_id
_entity_poly.type
_entity_poly.pdbx_seq_one_letter_code
_entity_poly.pdbx_strand_id
1 'polypeptide(L)'
;MSNPNFNLLWAQFPDHIQYPTLKDLFTHIGGTLARNINVPGFGPNGNTCAVRISRALNYSNAPISKKTVNSLKLNSITGADGKHYIFRVREIRLYLEHTLIARPIKVTRNFDKAFLGTKGIVAFSVNGWSDASGHVALWDGTTFKEPKFDDFRDLKDDPATLFREPNTEGMTLWPL
;
A
#
# COMPACT_ATOMS: atom_id res chain seq x y z
N MET A 1 6.02 -0.03 -19.24
CA MET A 1 5.36 0.68 -18.13
C MET A 1 3.93 0.92 -18.58
N SER A 2 2.94 0.57 -17.77
CA SER A 2 1.52 0.80 -18.06
C SER A 2 0.86 1.27 -16.77
N ASN A 3 0.00 2.28 -16.87
CA ASN A 3 -0.82 2.65 -15.72
C ASN A 3 -1.88 1.55 -15.51
N PRO A 4 -2.09 1.09 -14.27
CA PRO A 4 -3.20 0.21 -13.95
C PRO A 4 -4.54 0.90 -14.23
N ASN A 5 -5.55 0.11 -14.58
CA ASN A 5 -6.92 0.61 -14.65
C ASN A 5 -7.44 0.85 -13.22
N PHE A 6 -7.78 2.09 -12.87
CA PHE A 6 -8.22 2.45 -11.52
C PHE A 6 -9.46 1.67 -11.06
N ASN A 7 -10.46 1.47 -11.92
CA ASN A 7 -11.67 0.74 -11.56
C ASN A 7 -11.36 -0.73 -11.25
N LEU A 8 -10.44 -1.35 -12.00
CA LEU A 8 -9.97 -2.69 -11.69
C LEU A 8 -9.14 -2.72 -10.40
N LEU A 9 -8.27 -1.74 -10.15
CA LEU A 9 -7.57 -1.65 -8.86
C LEU A 9 -8.54 -1.61 -7.69
N TRP A 10 -9.54 -0.73 -7.78
CA TRP A 10 -10.55 -0.55 -6.75
C TRP A 10 -11.35 -1.82 -6.49
N ALA A 11 -11.75 -2.52 -7.57
CA ALA A 11 -12.51 -3.77 -7.49
C ALA A 11 -11.67 -4.96 -7.00
N GLN A 12 -10.37 -4.98 -7.28
CA GLN A 12 -9.47 -6.08 -6.95
C GLN A 12 -8.72 -5.88 -5.63
N PHE A 13 -8.90 -4.72 -4.99
CA PHE A 13 -8.32 -4.44 -3.68
C PHE A 13 -8.96 -5.36 -2.62
N PRO A 14 -8.19 -6.25 -1.97
CA PRO A 14 -8.73 -7.09 -0.92
C PRO A 14 -9.01 -6.23 0.30
N ASP A 15 -10.26 -6.15 0.74
CA ASP A 15 -10.66 -5.34 1.89
C ASP A 15 -10.51 -6.09 3.22
N HIS A 16 -10.60 -5.36 4.33
CA HIS A 16 -10.53 -5.89 5.69
C HIS A 16 -11.85 -6.51 6.16
N ILE A 17 -12.95 -6.40 5.39
CA ILE A 17 -14.19 -7.11 5.70
C ILE A 17 -14.03 -8.59 5.32
N GLN A 18 -13.51 -8.86 4.13
CA GLN A 18 -13.31 -10.21 3.64
C GLN A 18 -12.02 -10.84 4.19
N TYR A 19 -10.96 -10.05 4.33
CA TYR A 19 -9.66 -10.52 4.81
C TYR A 19 -9.15 -9.62 5.94
N PRO A 20 -9.65 -9.75 7.18
CA PRO A 20 -9.35 -8.81 8.26
C PRO A 20 -7.89 -8.87 8.73
N THR A 21 -7.22 -10.03 8.61
CA THR A 21 -5.86 -10.22 9.10
C THR A 21 -4.86 -10.60 8.00
N LEU A 22 -3.56 -10.53 8.32
CA LEU A 22 -2.51 -11.05 7.44
C LEU A 22 -2.71 -12.53 7.17
N LYS A 23 -3.07 -13.30 8.19
CA LYS A 23 -3.36 -14.72 8.05
C LYS A 23 -4.47 -14.95 7.02
N ASP A 24 -5.58 -14.21 7.08
CA ASP A 24 -6.70 -14.39 6.16
C ASP A 24 -6.29 -14.06 4.73
N LEU A 25 -5.64 -12.90 4.53
CA LEU A 25 -5.20 -12.47 3.21
C LEU A 25 -4.16 -13.42 2.61
N PHE A 26 -3.16 -13.83 3.40
CA PHE A 26 -2.07 -14.69 2.91
C PHE A 26 -2.57 -16.12 2.67
N THR A 27 -3.54 -16.61 3.46
CA THR A 27 -4.20 -17.89 3.22
C THR A 27 -5.01 -17.84 1.93
N HIS A 28 -5.76 -16.75 1.69
CA HIS A 28 -6.52 -16.56 0.46
C HIS A 28 -5.62 -16.53 -0.79
N ILE A 29 -4.51 -15.79 -0.76
CA ILE A 29 -3.58 -15.72 -1.89
C ILE A 29 -2.79 -17.03 -2.06
N GLY A 30 -2.50 -17.72 -0.96
CA GLY A 30 -1.80 -19.00 -0.95
C GLY A 30 -0.32 -18.92 -1.31
N GLY A 31 0.27 -20.08 -1.64
CA GLY A 31 1.64 -20.18 -2.10
C GLY A 31 2.65 -19.87 -1.00
N THR A 32 3.69 -19.09 -1.34
CA THR A 32 4.75 -18.77 -0.37
C THR A 32 4.30 -17.75 0.67
N LEU A 33 3.27 -16.94 0.37
CA LEU A 33 2.64 -16.06 1.36
C LEU A 33 2.04 -16.88 2.51
N ALA A 34 1.16 -17.84 2.21
CA ALA A 34 0.55 -18.70 3.22
C ALA A 34 1.58 -19.47 4.08
N ARG A 35 2.68 -19.93 3.47
CA ARG A 35 3.76 -20.63 4.19
C ARG A 35 4.54 -19.74 5.16
N ASN A 36 4.55 -18.43 4.93
CA ASN A 36 5.34 -17.48 5.70
C ASN A 36 4.57 -16.76 6.81
N ILE A 37 3.27 -17.04 7.02
CA ILE A 37 2.41 -16.35 7.99
C ILE A 37 3.05 -16.29 9.40
N ASN A 38 3.71 -17.36 9.83
CA ASN A 38 4.31 -17.49 11.16
C ASN A 38 5.83 -17.31 11.18
N VAL A 39 6.45 -16.91 10.06
CA VAL A 39 7.90 -16.67 10.00
C VAL A 39 8.22 -15.35 10.71
N PRO A 40 9.30 -15.24 11.51
CA PRO A 40 9.68 -13.98 12.16
C PRO A 40 9.75 -12.80 11.18
N GLY A 41 9.18 -11.66 11.59
CA GLY A 41 9.01 -10.48 10.72
C GLY A 41 7.71 -10.49 9.91
N PHE A 42 7.07 -11.66 9.78
CA PHE A 42 5.65 -11.80 9.50
C PHE A 42 4.91 -12.16 10.81
N GLY A 43 3.59 -12.11 10.78
CA GLY A 43 2.75 -12.52 11.89
C GLY A 43 1.29 -12.49 11.47
N PRO A 44 0.41 -13.28 12.11
CA PRO A 44 -0.98 -13.40 11.70
C PRO A 44 -1.74 -12.06 11.66
N ASN A 45 -1.32 -11.09 12.47
CA ASN A 45 -1.87 -9.72 12.51
C ASN A 45 -0.92 -8.66 11.95
N GLY A 46 0.08 -9.07 11.15
CA GLY A 46 1.07 -8.17 10.58
C GLY A 46 0.50 -7.22 9.52
N ASN A 47 1.31 -6.25 9.11
CA ASN A 47 0.91 -5.26 8.11
C ASN A 47 0.68 -5.92 6.72
N THR A 48 -0.49 -5.66 6.14
CA THR A 48 -0.91 -6.22 4.84
C THR A 48 -1.00 -5.19 3.73
N CYS A 49 -0.79 -3.90 3.99
CA CYS A 49 -1.13 -2.84 3.03
C CYS A 49 -0.38 -3.00 1.69
N ALA A 50 0.91 -3.33 1.74
CA ALA A 50 1.73 -3.54 0.55
C ALA A 50 1.28 -4.77 -0.26
N VAL A 51 0.84 -5.83 0.43
CA VAL A 51 0.32 -7.04 -0.22
C VAL A 51 -1.06 -6.80 -0.83
N ARG A 52 -1.92 -6.02 -0.19
CA ARG A 52 -3.23 -5.62 -0.75
C ARG A 52 -3.06 -4.80 -2.03
N ILE A 53 -2.16 -3.81 -2.03
CA ILE A 53 -1.80 -3.04 -3.23
C ILE A 53 -1.19 -3.94 -4.31
N SER A 54 -0.29 -4.85 -3.92
CA SER A 54 0.29 -5.83 -4.84
C SER A 54 -0.78 -6.70 -5.51
N ARG A 55 -1.76 -7.18 -4.73
CA ARG A 55 -2.90 -7.95 -5.24
C ARG A 55 -3.73 -7.13 -6.22
N ALA A 56 -4.07 -5.90 -5.86
CA ALA A 56 -4.83 -5.02 -6.75
C ALA A 56 -4.11 -4.81 -8.09
N LEU A 57 -2.81 -4.47 -8.06
CA LEU A 57 -1.98 -4.28 -9.26
C LEU A 57 -1.95 -5.53 -10.16
N ASN A 58 -1.76 -6.70 -9.53
CA ASN A 58 -1.71 -8.00 -10.18
C ASN A 58 -2.95 -8.34 -11.01
N TYR A 59 -4.08 -7.72 -10.72
CA TYR A 59 -5.37 -7.97 -11.37
C TYR A 59 -5.98 -6.73 -12.02
N SER A 60 -5.20 -5.67 -12.20
CA SER A 60 -5.65 -4.39 -12.79
C SER A 60 -4.90 -4.02 -14.08
N ASN A 61 -4.51 -5.01 -14.89
CA ASN A 61 -3.69 -4.85 -16.10
C ASN A 61 -2.29 -4.23 -15.88
N ALA A 62 -1.78 -4.27 -14.65
CA ALA A 62 -0.41 -3.85 -14.33
C ALA A 62 0.27 -4.81 -13.34
N PRO A 63 0.41 -6.11 -13.70
CA PRO A 63 0.97 -7.08 -12.78
C PRO A 63 2.40 -6.75 -12.38
N ILE A 64 2.76 -7.12 -11.15
CA ILE A 64 4.09 -6.85 -10.63
C ILE A 64 5.14 -7.56 -11.49
N SER A 65 6.00 -6.76 -12.11
CA SER A 65 7.05 -7.19 -13.01
C SER A 65 8.23 -7.74 -12.22
N LYS A 66 8.48 -9.05 -12.36
CA LYS A 66 9.69 -9.69 -11.80
C LYS A 66 10.97 -9.00 -12.27
N LYS A 67 11.02 -8.55 -13.53
CA LYS A 67 12.16 -7.80 -14.08
C LYS A 67 12.41 -6.52 -13.30
N THR A 68 11.36 -5.77 -13.00
CA THR A 68 11.46 -4.51 -12.24
C THR A 68 11.83 -4.77 -10.79
N VAL A 69 11.20 -5.75 -10.14
CA VAL A 69 11.54 -6.21 -8.78
C VAL A 69 13.04 -6.52 -8.70
N ASN A 70 13.57 -7.31 -9.63
CA ASN A 70 15.00 -7.65 -9.67
C ASN A 70 15.89 -6.43 -9.91
N SER A 71 15.53 -5.58 -10.89
CA SER A 71 16.31 -4.38 -11.23
C SER A 71 16.44 -3.41 -10.05
N LEU A 72 15.39 -3.30 -9.24
CA LEU A 72 15.33 -2.43 -8.06
C LEU A 72 15.76 -3.15 -6.77
N LYS A 73 16.13 -4.44 -6.85
CA LYS A 73 16.51 -5.29 -5.72
C LYS A 73 15.44 -5.31 -4.61
N LEU A 74 14.17 -5.34 -5.00
CA LEU A 74 13.04 -5.39 -4.07
C LEU A 74 12.78 -6.83 -3.61
N ASN A 75 12.19 -6.95 -2.44
CA ASN A 75 11.74 -8.20 -1.88
C ASN A 75 10.30 -8.47 -2.32
N SER A 76 10.07 -9.64 -2.89
CA SER A 76 8.72 -10.11 -3.24
C SER A 76 8.57 -11.58 -2.90
N ILE A 77 7.33 -11.98 -2.62
CA ILE A 77 6.93 -13.36 -2.37
C ILE A 77 5.98 -13.80 -3.49
N THR A 78 6.08 -15.06 -3.92
CA THR A 78 5.19 -15.61 -4.96
C THR A 78 3.94 -16.23 -4.33
N GLY A 79 2.77 -15.80 -4.78
CA GLY A 79 1.46 -16.37 -4.39
C GLY A 79 1.18 -17.72 -5.06
N ALA A 80 0.06 -18.38 -4.72
CA ALA A 80 -0.34 -19.62 -5.39
C ALA A 80 -0.70 -19.40 -6.87
N ASP A 81 -1.09 -18.18 -7.22
CA ASP A 81 -1.39 -17.70 -8.56
C ASP A 81 -0.14 -17.47 -9.45
N GLY A 82 1.06 -17.76 -8.94
CA GLY A 82 2.31 -17.55 -9.63
C GLY A 82 2.72 -16.08 -9.78
N LYS A 83 1.99 -15.14 -9.16
CA LYS A 83 2.29 -13.71 -9.23
C LYS A 83 3.20 -13.26 -8.09
N HIS A 84 3.87 -12.14 -8.30
CA HIS A 84 4.77 -11.54 -7.31
C HIS A 84 4.03 -10.54 -6.43
N TYR A 85 4.35 -10.55 -5.13
CA TYR A 85 3.77 -9.67 -4.14
C TYR A 85 4.87 -8.97 -3.36
N ILE A 86 4.97 -7.65 -3.49
CA ILE A 86 5.88 -6.83 -2.68
C ILE A 86 5.17 -6.60 -1.35
N PHE A 87 5.83 -6.94 -0.25
CA PHE A 87 5.19 -7.00 1.07
C PHE A 87 5.70 -5.91 2.03
N ARG A 88 6.61 -5.04 1.60
CA ARG A 88 7.13 -3.91 2.39
C ARG A 88 6.65 -2.59 1.82
N VAL A 89 6.13 -1.72 2.68
CA VAL A 89 5.60 -0.39 2.32
C VAL A 89 6.63 0.44 1.54
N ARG A 90 7.86 0.52 2.06
CA ARG A 90 8.94 1.27 1.42
C ARG A 90 9.23 0.78 0.00
N GLU A 91 9.19 -0.53 -0.21
CA GLU A 91 9.53 -1.14 -1.49
C GLU A 91 8.40 -1.04 -2.51
N ILE A 92 7.13 -1.18 -2.08
CA ILE A 92 6.00 -0.96 -3.01
C ILE A 92 5.92 0.51 -3.43
N ARG A 93 6.24 1.46 -2.53
CA ARG A 93 6.35 2.89 -2.90
C ARG A 93 7.43 3.12 -3.96
N LEU A 94 8.63 2.56 -3.76
CA LEU A 94 9.72 2.66 -4.74
C LEU A 94 9.34 2.00 -6.08
N TYR A 95 8.63 0.88 -6.04
CA TYR A 95 8.11 0.23 -7.24
C TYR A 95 7.13 1.13 -7.99
N LEU A 96 6.17 1.76 -7.30
CA LEU A 96 5.19 2.68 -7.90
C LEU A 96 5.87 3.90 -8.54
N GLU A 97 6.85 4.51 -7.84
CA GLU A 97 7.63 5.64 -8.37
C GLU A 97 8.35 5.31 -9.68
N HIS A 98 8.80 4.07 -9.85
CA HIS A 98 9.50 3.66 -11.07
C HIS A 98 8.55 3.14 -12.16
N THR A 99 7.37 2.62 -11.81
CA THR A 99 6.53 1.89 -12.77
C THR A 99 5.39 2.70 -13.35
N LEU A 100 4.86 3.65 -12.59
CA LEU A 100 3.74 4.47 -13.03
C LEU A 100 4.23 5.59 -13.95
N ILE A 101 3.46 5.83 -15.01
CA ILE A 101 3.77 6.88 -16.00
C ILE A 101 3.38 8.25 -15.43
N ALA A 102 2.30 8.30 -14.66
CA ALA A 102 1.78 9.54 -14.11
C ALA A 102 2.76 10.15 -13.09
N ARG A 103 3.00 11.46 -13.22
CA ARG A 103 3.79 12.20 -12.25
C ARG A 103 3.04 12.25 -10.92
N PRO A 104 3.67 11.91 -9.80
CA PRO A 104 3.02 11.98 -8.50
C PRO A 104 2.75 13.42 -8.06
N ILE A 105 1.61 13.64 -7.41
CA ILE A 105 1.29 14.86 -6.66
C ILE A 105 1.78 14.64 -5.23
N LYS A 106 2.72 15.46 -4.77
CA LYS A 106 3.30 15.38 -3.41
C LYS A 106 2.90 16.60 -2.60
N VAL A 107 2.36 16.40 -1.40
CA VAL A 107 1.96 17.47 -0.49
C VAL A 107 2.30 17.15 0.96
N THR A 108 2.50 18.17 1.77
CA THR A 108 2.79 18.05 3.22
C THR A 108 1.66 18.57 4.11
N ARG A 109 0.58 19.12 3.52
CA ARG A 109 -0.58 19.71 4.20
C ARG A 109 -1.77 19.80 3.26
N ASN A 110 -2.96 20.07 3.81
CA ASN A 110 -4.21 20.27 3.06
C ASN A 110 -4.55 19.10 2.12
N PHE A 111 -4.36 17.87 2.59
CA PHE A 111 -4.45 16.65 1.79
C PHE A 111 -5.76 16.53 0.99
N ASP A 112 -6.88 16.83 1.65
CA ASP A 112 -8.24 16.70 1.09
C ASP A 112 -8.42 17.56 -0.15
N LYS A 113 -7.92 18.79 -0.10
CA LYS A 113 -7.99 19.73 -1.21
C LYS A 113 -7.01 19.38 -2.32
N ALA A 114 -5.84 18.86 -1.96
CA ALA A 114 -4.79 18.55 -2.91
C ALA A 114 -5.14 17.39 -3.86
N PHE A 115 -6.02 16.47 -3.42
CA PHE A 115 -6.37 15.27 -4.17
C PHE A 115 -7.84 15.23 -4.62
N LEU A 116 -8.61 16.29 -4.37
CA LEU A 116 -10.01 16.36 -4.75
C LEU A 116 -10.18 16.15 -6.26
N GLY A 117 -11.05 15.22 -6.64
CA GLY A 117 -11.35 14.91 -8.04
C GLY A 117 -10.25 14.14 -8.78
N THR A 118 -9.12 13.83 -8.13
CA THR A 118 -8.05 13.02 -8.71
C THR A 118 -8.08 11.62 -8.11
N LYS A 119 -8.20 10.58 -8.94
CA LYS A 119 -8.18 9.19 -8.49
C LYS A 119 -6.79 8.61 -8.59
N GLY A 120 -6.47 7.63 -7.74
CA GLY A 120 -5.17 6.98 -7.85
C GLY A 120 -4.77 6.13 -6.66
N ILE A 121 -3.51 5.75 -6.69
CA ILE A 121 -2.82 5.14 -5.55
C ILE A 121 -2.23 6.26 -4.72
N VAL A 122 -2.39 6.18 -3.40
CA VAL A 122 -1.91 7.19 -2.46
C VAL A 122 -1.01 6.55 -1.42
N ALA A 123 0.07 7.23 -1.06
CA ALA A 123 0.99 6.81 -0.01
C ALA A 123 1.18 7.92 1.01
N PHE A 124 1.15 7.54 2.29
CA PHE A 124 1.48 8.37 3.43
C PHE A 124 2.94 8.19 3.79
N SER A 125 3.64 9.28 4.12
CA SER A 125 4.88 9.25 4.89
C SER A 125 4.53 9.53 6.35
N VAL A 126 4.77 8.54 7.21
CA VAL A 126 4.46 8.64 8.64
C VAL A 126 5.74 8.42 9.43
N ASN A 127 5.99 9.32 10.38
CA ASN A 127 7.07 9.21 11.36
C ASN A 127 6.48 8.72 12.68
N GLY A 128 7.28 8.02 13.50
CA GLY A 128 6.84 7.47 14.79
C GLY A 128 6.29 6.05 14.75
N TRP A 129 6.05 5.47 13.57
CA TRP A 129 5.75 4.04 13.44
C TRP A 129 7.01 3.19 13.57
N SER A 130 6.93 2.08 14.32
CA SER A 130 8.04 1.18 14.57
C SER A 130 8.21 0.09 13.50
N ASP A 131 7.14 -0.20 12.74
CA ASP A 131 7.04 -1.31 11.81
C ASP A 131 6.90 -0.90 10.34
N ALA A 132 6.60 0.38 10.07
CA ALA A 132 6.43 0.91 8.72
C ALA A 132 6.85 2.37 8.59
N SER A 133 7.28 2.78 7.40
CA SER A 133 7.61 4.18 7.09
C SER A 133 6.40 4.99 6.59
N GLY A 134 5.19 4.46 6.81
CA GLY A 134 3.92 5.01 6.30
C GLY A 134 3.01 3.94 5.71
N HIS A 135 1.98 4.38 4.96
CA HIS A 135 0.88 3.53 4.47
C HIS A 135 0.69 3.70 2.96
N VAL A 136 0.07 2.73 2.29
CA VAL A 136 -0.32 2.84 0.87
C VAL A 136 -1.74 2.33 0.71
N ALA A 137 -2.58 3.14 0.05
CA ALA A 137 -4.01 2.92 -0.12
C ALA A 137 -4.49 3.34 -1.51
N LEU A 138 -5.80 3.22 -1.76
CA LEU A 138 -6.47 3.73 -2.95
C LEU A 138 -7.39 4.90 -2.59
N TRP A 139 -7.46 5.89 -3.48
CA TRP A 139 -8.26 7.10 -3.34
C TRP A 139 -9.09 7.34 -4.61
N ASP A 140 -10.41 7.52 -4.48
CA ASP A 140 -11.33 7.67 -5.64
C ASP A 140 -11.62 9.12 -6.03
N GLY A 141 -10.87 10.08 -5.49
CA GLY A 141 -11.10 11.50 -5.69
C GLY A 141 -11.87 12.16 -4.55
N THR A 142 -12.51 11.40 -3.66
CA THR A 142 -13.24 11.94 -2.51
C THR A 142 -13.05 11.14 -1.22
N THR A 143 -12.82 9.84 -1.31
CA THR A 143 -12.65 8.96 -0.15
C THR A 143 -11.63 7.85 -0.41
N PHE A 144 -11.11 7.28 0.67
CA PHE A 144 -10.29 6.08 0.60
C PHE A 144 -11.15 4.85 0.30
N LYS A 145 -10.52 3.82 -0.28
CA LYS A 145 -11.16 2.51 -0.46
C LYS A 145 -11.61 1.92 0.87
N GLU A 146 -10.80 2.05 1.92
CA GLU A 146 -11.17 1.64 3.27
C GLU A 146 -10.92 2.77 4.29
N PRO A 147 -11.82 3.76 4.44
CA PRO A 147 -11.56 4.95 5.25
C PRO A 147 -11.20 4.65 6.71
N LYS A 148 -11.72 3.55 7.28
CA LYS A 148 -11.39 3.12 8.65
C LYS A 148 -9.98 2.55 8.80
N PHE A 149 -9.37 2.08 7.72
CA PHE A 149 -8.09 1.37 7.70
C PHE A 149 -6.99 2.12 6.94
N ASP A 150 -7.37 3.06 6.07
CA ASP A 150 -6.49 3.73 5.13
C ASP A 150 -6.28 5.22 5.41
N ASP A 151 -7.11 5.83 6.26
CA ASP A 151 -7.06 7.27 6.50
C ASP A 151 -6.18 7.63 7.71
N PHE A 152 -4.94 8.02 7.41
CA PHE A 152 -3.96 8.44 8.41
C PHE A 152 -3.62 9.93 8.32
N ARG A 153 -4.50 10.75 7.73
CA ARG A 153 -4.23 12.18 7.48
C ARG A 153 -4.04 12.99 8.77
N ASP A 154 -4.73 12.61 9.83
CA ASP A 154 -4.83 13.39 11.07
C ASP A 154 -3.82 12.96 12.15
N LEU A 155 -2.90 12.03 11.85
CA LEU A 155 -1.83 11.66 12.77
C LEU A 155 -0.94 12.86 13.07
N LYS A 156 -0.85 13.23 14.35
CA LYS A 156 -0.09 14.37 14.83
C LYS A 156 0.53 14.06 16.19
N ASP A 157 1.82 14.33 16.33
CA ASP A 157 2.52 14.25 17.60
C ASP A 157 1.99 15.31 18.59
N ASP A 158 1.59 14.91 19.78
CA ASP A 158 1.27 15.84 20.88
C ASP A 158 2.53 16.16 21.70
N PRO A 159 3.11 17.37 21.55
CA PRO A 159 4.32 17.76 22.26
C PRO A 159 4.13 17.89 23.77
N ALA A 160 2.90 17.86 24.29
CA ALA A 160 2.62 17.85 25.71
C ALA A 160 2.81 16.45 26.35
N THR A 161 2.93 15.41 25.53
CA THR A 161 3.12 14.04 26.02
C THR A 161 4.60 13.64 25.95
N LEU A 162 5.02 12.75 26.87
CA LEU A 162 6.39 12.21 26.88
C LEU A 162 6.61 11.17 25.78
N PHE A 163 5.54 10.63 25.20
CA PHE A 163 5.60 9.62 24.16
C PHE A 163 5.48 10.29 22.81
N ARG A 164 6.44 10.07 21.92
CA ARG A 164 6.34 10.54 20.55
C ARG A 164 5.24 9.78 19.83
N GLU A 165 4.16 10.45 19.48
CA GLU A 165 3.06 9.85 18.73
C GLU A 165 3.37 9.85 17.23
N PRO A 166 2.71 8.96 16.46
CA PRO A 166 2.85 8.98 15.02
C PRO A 166 2.41 10.31 14.41
N ASN A 167 3.15 10.79 13.42
CA ASN A 167 2.87 12.04 12.73
C ASN A 167 2.94 11.84 11.21
N THR A 168 1.90 12.25 10.51
CA THR A 168 1.88 12.24 9.05
C THR A 168 2.65 13.45 8.51
N GLU A 169 3.79 13.19 7.86
CA GLU A 169 4.68 14.24 7.34
C GLU A 169 4.35 14.62 5.89
N GLY A 170 3.62 13.77 5.17
CA GLY A 170 3.14 14.07 3.84
C GLY A 170 2.44 12.92 3.14
N MET A 171 1.86 13.25 1.99
CA MET A 171 1.17 12.31 1.12
C MET A 171 1.64 12.46 -0.32
N THR A 172 1.68 11.33 -1.02
CA THR A 172 2.00 11.23 -2.44
C THR A 172 0.85 10.50 -3.14
N LEU A 173 0.27 11.10 -4.16
CA LEU A 173 -0.75 10.46 -5.01
C LEU A 173 -0.19 10.25 -6.41
N TRP A 174 -0.32 9.05 -6.95
CA TRP A 174 -0.08 8.76 -8.37
C TRP A 174 -1.42 8.69 -9.11
N PRO A 175 -1.73 9.66 -10.00
CA PRO A 175 -3.00 9.72 -10.71
C PRO A 175 -3.20 8.54 -11.67
N LEU A 176 -4.44 8.04 -11.80
CA LEU A 176 -4.81 6.91 -12.66
C LEU A 176 -6.11 7.12 -13.42
#